data_AF-A0A2S9QHR4-F1
#
_entry.id   AF-A0A2S9QHR4-F1
#
_cell.length_a   1.000
_cell.length_b   1.000
_cell.length_c   1.000
_cell.angle_alpha   90.00
_cell.angle_beta   90.00
_cell.angle_gamma   90.00
#
_symmetry.space_group_name_H-M   'P 1'
#
loop_
_entity.id
_entity.type
_entity.pdbx_description
1 polymer ?
#
loop_
_entity_poly.entity_id
_entity_poly.type
_entity_poly.pdbx_seq_one_letter_code
_entity_poly.pdbx_strand_id
1 'polypeptide(L)'
;MLRMRVAAAAFLVLGVTLGLGGCALTQKPETVSYQRRPVSFNPAQARDWLTQYRQSKGLTAVALDSRLTAFAQNQANAMASANQLSHSVGGSFFSRVKSAGLDDSKIGENVSYGTYTELDAMKQWKNSPEHDENLLMPGATRFGIAIARAGERVYWAMAVAGEPSRPEEAQAFGAGAVVRVVRRPTRVKSSGGLFGGLFGG
;
A
#
# COMPACT_ATOMS: atom_id res chain seq x y z
N MET A 1 25.29 26.64 104.44
CA MET A 1 26.75 26.52 104.24
C MET A 1 26.95 26.08 102.79
N LEU A 2 27.15 27.02 101.84
CA LEU A 2 28.47 27.47 101.33
C LEU A 2 29.19 26.30 100.61
N ARG A 3 29.28 26.28 99.28
CA ARG A 3 30.36 26.78 98.37
C ARG A 3 30.08 26.10 97.01
N MET A 4 30.42 26.54 95.79
CA MET A 4 31.25 27.57 95.21
C MET A 4 30.95 27.55 93.69
N ARG A 5 30.99 28.72 93.02
CA ARG A 5 31.01 28.85 91.56
C ARG A 5 32.46 28.79 91.07
N VAL A 6 32.79 27.95 90.07
CA VAL A 6 33.95 28.03 89.14
C VAL A 6 33.67 26.98 88.03
N ALA A 7 33.91 27.09 86.73
CA ALA A 7 34.18 28.14 85.75
C ALA A 7 33.83 27.54 84.37
N ALA A 8 33.60 28.40 83.39
CA ALA A 8 33.46 28.02 81.99
C ALA A 8 34.76 27.40 81.43
N ALA A 9 34.62 26.38 80.59
CA ALA A 9 35.57 26.09 79.52
C ALA A 9 34.77 25.59 78.31
N ALA A 10 34.72 26.45 77.30
CA ALA A 10 34.19 26.13 75.99
C ALA A 10 35.10 25.09 75.33
N PHE A 11 34.53 23.97 74.90
CA PHE A 11 35.09 23.18 73.81
C PHE A 11 34.02 22.92 72.78
N LEU A 12 34.15 23.69 71.71
CA LEU A 12 33.42 23.59 70.46
C LEU A 12 33.88 22.30 69.77
N VAL A 13 33.18 21.20 70.03
CA VAL A 13 33.34 19.98 69.22
C VAL A 13 32.29 20.07 68.11
N LEU A 14 32.79 20.40 66.92
CA LEU A 14 32.07 20.31 65.65
C LEU A 14 31.71 18.84 65.42
N GLY A 15 30.55 18.42 65.91
CA GLY A 15 29.95 17.13 65.55
C GLY A 15 29.42 17.23 64.14
N VAL A 16 30.23 16.87 63.15
CA VAL A 16 29.79 16.64 61.77
C VAL A 16 28.89 15.41 61.78
N THR A 17 27.58 15.62 61.96
CA THR A 17 26.59 14.59 61.68
C THR A 17 26.53 14.41 60.16
N LEU A 18 27.16 13.34 59.68
CA LEU A 18 26.91 12.77 58.35
C LEU A 18 25.43 12.39 58.25
N GLY A 19 24.60 13.34 57.83
CA GLY A 19 23.25 13.04 57.39
C GLY A 19 23.35 12.19 56.13
N LEU A 20 23.05 10.90 56.25
CA LEU A 20 22.77 10.02 55.12
C LEU A 20 21.45 10.51 54.47
N GLY A 21 21.54 11.61 53.74
CA GLY A 21 20.52 12.04 52.80
C GLY A 21 20.49 11.06 51.65
N GLY A 22 19.74 9.97 51.81
CA GLY A 22 19.37 9.09 50.73
C GLY A 22 18.54 9.88 49.73
N CYS A 23 19.19 10.50 48.75
CA CYS A 23 18.54 10.89 47.51
C CYS A 23 18.08 9.59 46.84
N ALA A 24 16.85 9.18 47.13
CA ALA A 24 16.15 8.23 46.29
C ALA A 24 16.00 8.90 44.92
N LEU A 25 16.95 8.60 44.03
CA LEU A 25 16.79 8.82 42.60
C LEU A 25 15.62 7.96 42.17
N THR A 26 14.43 8.54 42.20
CA THR A 26 13.26 7.97 41.58
C THR A 26 13.53 7.99 40.09
N GLN A 27 14.20 6.95 39.57
CA GLN A 27 14.26 6.71 38.14
C GLN A 27 12.83 6.45 37.70
N LYS A 28 12.21 7.46 37.09
CA LYS A 28 11.00 7.28 36.30
C LYS A 28 11.29 6.11 35.36
N PRO A 29 10.50 5.03 35.37
CA PRO A 29 10.74 3.93 34.44
C PRO A 29 10.74 4.55 33.04
N GLU A 30 11.89 4.53 32.38
CA GLU A 30 11.98 4.84 30.96
C GLU A 30 11.08 3.83 30.28
N THR A 31 9.92 4.30 29.85
CA THR A 31 9.14 3.58 28.86
C THR A 31 10.07 3.42 27.67
N VAL A 32 10.61 2.22 27.48
CA VAL A 32 11.27 1.83 26.24
C VAL A 32 10.18 1.94 25.17
N SER A 33 10.09 3.11 24.56
CA SER A 33 9.29 3.28 23.36
C SER A 33 9.96 2.41 22.32
N TYR A 34 9.41 1.23 22.05
CA TYR A 34 9.82 0.46 20.89
C TYR A 34 9.48 1.32 19.67
N GLN A 35 10.45 2.10 19.20
CA GLN A 35 10.30 2.95 18.03
C GLN A 35 10.11 2.01 16.85
N ARG A 36 8.87 1.95 16.34
CA ARG A 36 8.55 1.08 15.20
C ARG A 36 9.43 1.50 14.03
N ARG A 37 10.10 0.51 13.41
CA ARG A 37 10.91 0.76 12.20
C ARG A 37 10.10 1.55 11.16
N PRO A 38 10.64 2.63 10.58
CA PRO A 38 9.95 3.39 9.56
C PRO A 38 9.68 2.53 8.33
N VAL A 39 8.59 2.82 7.62
CA VAL A 39 8.19 2.15 6.39
C VAL A 39 8.14 3.19 5.28
N SER A 40 8.84 2.95 4.17
CA SER A 40 8.65 3.71 2.94
C SER A 40 7.55 3.06 2.11
N PHE A 41 6.70 3.87 1.51
CA PHE A 41 5.70 3.37 0.58
C PHE A 41 5.35 4.43 -0.48
N ASN A 42 5.82 4.20 -1.71
CA ASN A 42 5.45 4.98 -2.90
C ASN A 42 4.97 4.05 -4.03
N PRO A 43 3.65 3.95 -4.27
CA PRO A 43 3.10 3.13 -5.34
C PRO A 43 3.62 3.48 -6.74
N ALA A 44 3.90 4.76 -7.00
CA ALA A 44 4.41 5.20 -8.29
C ALA A 44 5.85 4.70 -8.53
N GLN A 45 6.68 4.67 -7.47
CA GLN A 45 8.03 4.12 -7.52
C GLN A 45 8.00 2.61 -7.76
N ALA A 46 7.09 1.88 -7.08
CA ALA A 46 6.91 0.45 -7.32
C ALA A 46 6.47 0.15 -8.77
N ARG A 47 5.55 0.97 -9.31
CA ARG A 47 5.08 0.88 -10.71
C ARG A 47 6.19 1.18 -11.71
N ASP A 48 7.06 2.17 -11.45
CA ASP A 48 8.20 2.49 -12.31
C ASP A 48 9.20 1.33 -12.32
N TRP A 49 9.53 0.81 -11.15
CA TRP A 49 10.44 -0.34 -11.03
C TRP A 49 9.88 -1.56 -11.77
N LEU A 50 8.59 -1.86 -11.61
CA LEU A 50 7.94 -2.97 -12.31
C LEU A 50 7.95 -2.76 -13.82
N THR A 51 7.66 -1.54 -14.27
CA THR A 51 7.69 -1.19 -15.69
C THR A 51 9.08 -1.39 -16.28
N GLN A 52 10.13 -0.89 -15.63
CA GLN A 52 11.51 -1.09 -16.07
C GLN A 52 11.88 -2.57 -16.11
N TYR A 53 11.48 -3.32 -15.09
CA TYR A 53 11.74 -4.76 -15.03
C TYR A 53 11.04 -5.51 -16.18
N ARG A 54 9.76 -5.23 -16.42
CA ARG A 54 8.98 -5.80 -17.53
C ARG A 54 9.56 -5.43 -18.89
N GLN A 55 9.92 -4.17 -19.09
CA GLN A 55 10.55 -3.70 -20.34
C GLN A 55 11.90 -4.39 -20.60
N SER A 56 12.70 -4.65 -19.55
CA SER A 56 13.95 -5.42 -19.69
C SER A 56 13.73 -6.87 -20.16
N LYS A 57 12.50 -7.36 -20.10
CA LYS A 57 12.06 -8.68 -20.59
C LYS A 57 11.22 -8.60 -21.87
N GLY A 58 11.14 -7.43 -22.52
CA GLY A 58 10.34 -7.23 -23.73
C GLY A 58 8.83 -7.16 -23.49
N LEU A 59 8.39 -6.95 -22.23
CA LEU A 59 6.98 -6.84 -21.86
C LEU A 59 6.53 -5.38 -21.75
N THR A 60 5.22 -5.17 -21.82
CA THR A 60 4.59 -3.85 -21.73
C THR A 60 4.68 -3.24 -20.34
N ALA A 61 4.71 -1.90 -20.30
CA ALA A 61 4.59 -1.13 -19.07
C ALA A 61 3.23 -1.36 -18.39
N VAL A 62 3.16 -1.04 -17.10
CA VAL A 62 1.92 -1.09 -16.32
C VAL A 62 1.56 0.28 -15.76
N ALA A 63 0.27 0.56 -15.66
CA ALA A 63 -0.28 1.75 -15.00
C ALA A 63 -0.85 1.39 -13.63
N LEU A 64 -0.82 2.35 -12.70
CA LEU A 64 -1.52 2.19 -11.42
C LEU A 64 -3.04 2.14 -11.66
N ASP A 65 -3.67 1.14 -11.08
CA ASP A 65 -5.12 0.95 -11.09
C ASP A 65 -5.64 1.00 -9.64
N SER A 66 -6.61 1.89 -9.39
CA SER A 66 -7.17 2.11 -8.05
C SER A 66 -7.98 0.92 -7.53
N ARG A 67 -8.61 0.14 -8.41
CA ARG A 67 -9.35 -1.09 -8.06
C ARG A 67 -8.39 -2.22 -7.70
N LEU A 68 -7.30 -2.39 -8.44
CA LEU A 68 -6.23 -3.35 -8.07
C LEU A 68 -5.55 -2.94 -6.76
N THR A 69 -5.36 -1.64 -6.55
CA THR A 69 -4.81 -1.11 -5.29
C THR A 69 -5.75 -1.40 -4.13
N ALA A 70 -7.07 -1.20 -4.29
CA ALA A 70 -8.05 -1.56 -3.28
C ALA A 70 -8.11 -3.07 -3.00
N PHE A 71 -8.03 -3.89 -4.05
CA PHE A 71 -7.95 -5.35 -3.93
C PHE A 71 -6.72 -5.78 -3.12
N ALA A 72 -5.54 -5.23 -3.44
CA ALA A 72 -4.32 -5.47 -2.69
C ALA A 72 -4.43 -4.98 -1.24
N GLN A 73 -5.01 -3.80 -1.00
CA GLN A 73 -5.18 -3.25 0.35
C GLN A 73 -6.06 -4.13 1.23
N ASN A 74 -7.14 -4.67 0.68
CA ASN A 74 -8.01 -5.60 1.41
C ASN A 74 -7.24 -6.86 1.84
N GLN A 75 -6.40 -7.40 0.97
CA GLN A 75 -5.58 -8.57 1.32
C GLN A 75 -4.49 -8.25 2.35
N ALA A 76 -3.79 -7.12 2.19
CA ALA A 76 -2.80 -6.67 3.17
C ALA A 76 -3.45 -6.51 4.56
N ASN A 77 -4.62 -5.87 4.62
CA ASN A 77 -5.39 -5.70 5.86
C ASN A 77 -5.80 -7.04 6.46
N ALA A 78 -6.27 -8.00 5.66
CA ALA A 78 -6.64 -9.33 6.13
C ALA A 78 -5.43 -10.08 6.73
N MET A 79 -4.28 -10.05 6.05
CA MET A 79 -3.04 -10.65 6.55
C MET A 79 -2.54 -10.00 7.83
N ALA A 80 -2.59 -8.67 7.91
CA ALA A 80 -2.20 -7.95 9.12
C ALA A 80 -3.15 -8.24 10.30
N SER A 81 -4.46 -8.29 10.05
CA SER A 81 -5.46 -8.60 11.09
C SER A 81 -5.31 -10.02 11.62
N ALA A 82 -4.99 -10.98 10.74
CA ALA A 82 -4.70 -12.36 11.11
C ALA A 82 -3.27 -12.58 11.62
N ASN A 83 -2.39 -11.57 11.52
CA ASN A 83 -0.95 -11.68 11.74
C ASN A 83 -0.31 -12.89 11.02
N GLN A 84 -0.76 -13.15 9.79
CA GLN A 84 -0.45 -14.35 9.02
C GLN A 84 -0.25 -14.01 7.54
N LEU A 85 0.84 -14.50 6.94
CA LEU A 85 1.02 -14.48 5.49
C LEU A 85 0.14 -15.57 4.88
N SER A 86 -0.81 -15.19 4.03
CA SER A 86 -1.73 -16.14 3.40
C SER A 86 -2.43 -15.48 2.22
N HIS A 87 -2.68 -16.25 1.16
CA HIS A 87 -3.51 -15.83 0.03
C HIS A 87 -5.03 -15.92 0.31
N SER A 88 -5.42 -16.60 1.39
CA SER A 88 -6.81 -17.03 1.64
C SER A 88 -7.45 -16.47 2.92
N VAL A 89 -6.70 -15.79 3.79
CA VAL A 89 -7.25 -15.18 5.03
C VAL A 89 -8.31 -14.10 4.76
N GLY A 90 -8.26 -13.45 3.59
CA GLY A 90 -9.29 -12.52 3.12
C GLY A 90 -10.41 -13.18 2.29
N GLY A 91 -10.46 -14.51 2.24
CA GLY A 91 -11.25 -15.29 1.28
C GLY A 91 -10.43 -15.83 0.11
N SER A 92 -10.99 -16.77 -0.66
CA SER A 92 -10.30 -17.32 -1.83
C SER A 92 -10.01 -16.23 -2.86
N PHE A 93 -8.93 -16.42 -3.63
CA PHE A 93 -8.55 -15.46 -4.66
C PHE A 93 -9.71 -15.10 -5.60
N PHE A 94 -10.38 -16.12 -6.14
CA PHE A 94 -11.53 -15.95 -7.04
C PHE A 94 -12.69 -15.20 -6.39
N SER A 95 -13.02 -15.48 -5.13
CA SER A 95 -14.12 -14.79 -4.46
C SER A 95 -13.80 -13.32 -4.23
N ARG A 96 -12.55 -12.99 -3.92
CA ARG A 96 -12.09 -11.60 -3.77
C ARG A 96 -12.07 -10.86 -5.11
N VAL A 97 -11.58 -11.47 -6.18
CA VAL A 97 -11.58 -10.89 -7.54
C VAL A 97 -13.00 -10.56 -7.99
N LYS A 98 -13.92 -11.53 -7.83
CA LYS A 98 -15.34 -11.35 -8.14
C LYS A 98 -15.97 -10.23 -7.32
N SER A 99 -15.71 -10.20 -6.01
CA SER A 99 -16.27 -9.18 -5.10
C SER A 99 -15.73 -7.77 -5.38
N ALA A 100 -14.50 -7.65 -5.88
CA ALA A 100 -13.91 -6.38 -6.31
C ALA A 100 -14.42 -5.92 -7.70
N GLY A 101 -15.25 -6.71 -8.36
CA GLY A 101 -15.66 -6.46 -9.74
C GLY A 101 -14.46 -6.38 -10.68
N LEU A 102 -13.44 -7.22 -10.46
CA LEU A 102 -12.28 -7.40 -11.35
C LEU A 102 -12.47 -8.65 -12.23
N ASP A 103 -11.98 -8.58 -13.46
CA ASP A 103 -11.92 -9.73 -14.38
C ASP A 103 -10.90 -10.77 -13.87
N ASP A 104 -11.31 -12.04 -13.83
CA ASP A 104 -10.51 -13.16 -13.33
C ASP A 104 -9.63 -13.81 -14.42
N SER A 105 -9.82 -13.47 -15.70
CA SER A 105 -9.16 -14.14 -16.81
C SER A 105 -7.66 -13.85 -16.90
N LYS A 106 -7.21 -12.68 -16.43
CA LYS A 106 -5.81 -12.24 -16.48
C LYS A 106 -5.48 -11.36 -15.28
N ILE A 107 -5.44 -11.96 -14.10
CA ILE A 107 -5.06 -11.30 -12.86
C ILE A 107 -4.14 -12.20 -12.03
N GLY A 108 -3.08 -11.63 -11.47
CA GLY A 108 -2.13 -12.31 -10.60
C GLY A 108 -1.96 -11.54 -9.28
N GLU A 109 -1.57 -12.25 -8.22
CA GLU A 109 -1.34 -11.68 -6.88
C GLU A 109 -0.02 -12.17 -6.29
N ASN A 110 0.74 -11.24 -5.73
CA ASN A 110 1.87 -11.53 -4.87
C ASN A 110 1.63 -10.97 -3.46
N VAL A 111 2.05 -11.73 -2.45
CA VAL A 111 2.02 -11.30 -1.05
C VAL A 111 3.38 -11.55 -0.40
N SER A 112 3.77 -10.73 0.56
CA SER A 112 4.96 -10.98 1.38
C SER A 112 4.89 -10.24 2.71
N TYR A 113 5.88 -10.46 3.57
CA TYR A 113 6.12 -9.63 4.74
C TYR A 113 7.62 -9.54 5.05
N GLY A 114 7.98 -8.64 5.97
CA GLY A 114 9.32 -8.58 6.57
C GLY A 114 10.27 -7.58 5.90
N THR A 115 9.84 -6.95 4.81
CA THR A 115 10.50 -5.79 4.19
C THR A 115 9.83 -4.50 4.64
N TYR A 116 10.56 -3.39 4.59
CA TYR A 116 10.12 -2.07 5.07
C TYR A 116 10.08 -1.00 3.97
N THR A 117 10.35 -1.40 2.73
CA THR A 117 10.24 -0.55 1.54
C THR A 117 9.54 -1.31 0.42
N GLU A 118 8.84 -0.58 -0.43
CA GLU A 118 8.19 -1.09 -1.62
C GLU A 118 9.19 -1.75 -2.56
N LEU A 119 10.39 -1.18 -2.72
CA LEU A 119 11.41 -1.73 -3.61
C LEU A 119 11.99 -3.04 -3.08
N ASP A 120 12.11 -3.19 -1.75
CA ASP A 120 12.56 -4.45 -1.16
C ASP A 120 11.49 -5.54 -1.30
N ALA A 121 10.20 -5.21 -1.16
CA ALA A 121 9.12 -6.15 -1.48
C ALA A 121 9.14 -6.58 -2.96
N MET A 122 9.32 -5.62 -3.88
CA MET A 122 9.41 -5.91 -5.32
C MET A 122 10.62 -6.80 -5.66
N LYS A 123 11.79 -6.53 -5.07
CA LYS A 123 12.99 -7.39 -5.21
C LYS A 123 12.78 -8.77 -4.60
N GLN A 124 12.11 -8.86 -3.45
CA GLN A 124 11.80 -10.13 -2.81
C GLN A 124 10.94 -11.01 -3.71
N TRP A 125 9.90 -10.45 -4.32
CA TRP A 125 9.07 -11.17 -5.30
C TRP A 125 9.85 -11.56 -6.55
N LYS A 126 10.68 -10.68 -7.10
CA LYS A 126 11.54 -11.01 -8.26
C LYS A 126 12.50 -12.18 -7.99
N ASN A 127 12.97 -12.32 -6.75
CA ASN A 127 13.89 -13.39 -6.39
C ASN A 127 13.20 -14.73 -6.08
N SER A 128 11.87 -14.82 -6.23
CA SER A 128 11.10 -16.06 -6.09
C SER A 128 10.45 -16.41 -7.43
N PRO A 129 10.78 -17.56 -8.05
CA PRO A 129 10.26 -17.92 -9.36
C PRO A 129 8.73 -17.81 -9.49
N GLU A 130 8.00 -18.31 -8.51
CA GLU A 130 6.53 -18.32 -8.51
C GLU A 130 5.94 -16.90 -8.43
N HIS A 131 6.58 -16.01 -7.68
CA HIS A 131 6.17 -14.61 -7.61
C HIS A 131 6.63 -13.80 -8.84
N ASP A 132 7.76 -14.17 -9.44
CA ASP A 132 8.30 -13.51 -10.62
C ASP A 132 7.43 -13.75 -11.86
N GLU A 133 6.76 -14.91 -11.95
CA GLU A 133 5.75 -15.20 -12.97
C GLU A 133 4.64 -14.14 -13.00
N ASN A 134 4.17 -13.68 -11.83
CA ASN A 134 3.19 -12.60 -11.75
C ASN A 134 3.79 -11.25 -12.17
N LEU A 135 5.02 -10.91 -11.74
CA LEU A 135 5.69 -9.67 -12.17
C LEU A 135 5.84 -9.61 -13.70
N LEU A 136 6.08 -10.76 -14.32
CA LEU A 136 6.26 -10.93 -15.77
C LEU A 136 5.01 -11.43 -16.49
N MET A 137 3.82 -11.35 -15.86
CA MET A 137 2.57 -11.85 -16.44
C MET A 137 2.36 -11.25 -17.85
N PRO A 138 2.29 -12.08 -18.90
CA PRO A 138 2.11 -11.61 -20.27
C PRO A 138 0.81 -10.86 -20.46
N GLY A 139 0.87 -9.70 -21.14
CA GLY A 139 -0.30 -8.87 -21.41
C GLY A 139 -0.82 -8.08 -20.20
N ALA A 140 -0.15 -8.11 -19.04
CA ALA A 140 -0.47 -7.21 -17.95
C ALA A 140 -0.17 -5.74 -18.33
N THR A 141 -1.13 -4.87 -18.08
CA THR A 141 -1.06 -3.42 -18.32
C THR A 141 -1.45 -2.61 -17.08
N ARG A 142 -1.93 -3.28 -16.03
CA ARG A 142 -2.45 -2.69 -14.81
C ARG A 142 -1.76 -3.27 -13.59
N PHE A 143 -1.60 -2.44 -12.57
CA PHE A 143 -0.87 -2.75 -11.34
C PHE A 143 -1.50 -2.06 -10.14
N GLY A 144 -1.52 -2.73 -9.00
CA GLY A 144 -1.85 -2.16 -7.70
C GLY A 144 -0.96 -2.77 -6.62
N ILE A 145 -0.60 -1.97 -5.61
CA ILE A 145 0.22 -2.40 -4.48
C ILE A 145 -0.28 -1.73 -3.21
N ALA A 146 -0.19 -2.43 -2.09
CA ALA A 146 -0.65 -1.96 -0.80
C ALA A 146 0.15 -2.56 0.35
N ILE A 147 0.04 -1.92 1.52
CA ILE A 147 0.64 -2.40 2.77
C ILE A 147 -0.32 -2.33 3.95
N ALA A 148 -0.09 -3.19 4.93
CA ALA A 148 -0.70 -3.10 6.25
C ALA A 148 0.29 -3.60 7.30
N ARG A 149 0.14 -3.14 8.55
CA ARG A 149 1.10 -3.44 9.62
C ARG A 149 0.43 -4.12 10.81
N ALA A 150 1.07 -5.17 11.34
CA ALA A 150 0.73 -5.82 12.60
C ALA A 150 1.95 -5.78 13.53
N GLY A 151 1.97 -4.85 14.48
CA GLY A 151 3.14 -4.60 15.33
C GLY A 151 4.37 -4.19 14.50
N GLU A 152 5.40 -5.03 14.51
CA GLU A 152 6.64 -4.87 13.73
C GLU A 152 6.53 -5.36 12.29
N ARG A 153 5.60 -6.28 12.02
CA ARG A 153 5.45 -6.92 10.72
C ARG A 153 4.71 -6.01 9.76
N VAL A 154 5.32 -5.78 8.60
CA VAL A 154 4.68 -5.12 7.46
C VAL A 154 4.33 -6.20 6.45
N TYR A 155 3.05 -6.27 6.10
CA TYR A 155 2.51 -7.14 5.07
C TYR A 155 2.34 -6.34 3.78
N TRP A 156 2.80 -6.93 2.68
CA TRP A 156 2.72 -6.40 1.34
C TRP A 156 1.76 -7.25 0.53
N ALA A 157 0.93 -6.61 -0.27
CA ALA A 157 0.12 -7.26 -1.29
C ALA A 157 0.20 -6.47 -2.58
N MET A 158 0.19 -7.18 -3.70
CA MET A 158 0.26 -6.61 -5.02
C MET A 158 -0.60 -7.42 -5.97
N ALA A 159 -1.25 -6.73 -6.90
CA ALA A 159 -1.99 -7.35 -7.98
C ALA A 159 -1.56 -6.74 -9.33
N VAL A 160 -1.52 -7.59 -10.34
CA VAL A 160 -1.33 -7.19 -11.74
C VAL A 160 -2.49 -7.73 -12.56
N ALA A 161 -2.92 -6.98 -13.58
CA ALA A 161 -3.96 -7.44 -14.49
C ALA A 161 -3.71 -6.98 -15.93
N GLY A 162 -4.30 -7.70 -16.89
CA GLY A 162 -4.42 -7.24 -18.27
C GLY A 162 -5.50 -6.17 -18.45
N GLU A 163 -5.68 -5.74 -19.69
CA GLU A 163 -6.78 -4.83 -20.05
C GLU A 163 -8.13 -5.41 -19.60
N PRO A 164 -8.99 -4.59 -18.98
CA PRO A 164 -10.30 -5.04 -18.52
C PRO A 164 -11.16 -5.44 -19.73
N SER A 165 -11.67 -6.67 -19.74
CA SER A 165 -12.63 -7.10 -20.77
C SER A 165 -14.03 -6.54 -20.54
N ARG A 166 -14.34 -6.16 -19.29
CA ARG A 166 -15.65 -5.62 -18.91
C ARG A 166 -15.73 -4.12 -19.13
N PRO A 167 -16.77 -3.60 -19.82
CA PRO A 167 -16.92 -2.17 -20.08
C PRO A 167 -16.96 -1.29 -18.84
N GLU A 168 -17.54 -1.76 -17.74
CA GLU A 168 -17.61 -1.00 -16.48
C GLU A 168 -16.23 -0.86 -15.82
N GLU A 169 -15.43 -1.94 -15.85
CA GLU A 169 -14.07 -1.93 -15.35
C GLU A 169 -13.15 -1.08 -16.25
N ALA A 170 -13.31 -1.19 -17.58
CA ALA A 170 -12.62 -0.37 -18.56
C ALA A 170 -12.95 1.12 -18.40
N GLN A 171 -14.21 1.47 -18.15
CA GLN A 171 -14.60 2.84 -17.84
C GLN A 171 -14.00 3.32 -16.53
N ALA A 172 -14.00 2.50 -15.47
CA ALA A 172 -13.38 2.88 -14.20
C ALA A 172 -11.86 3.10 -14.32
N PHE A 173 -11.17 2.27 -15.13
CA PHE A 173 -9.75 2.41 -15.42
C PHE A 173 -9.45 3.62 -16.35
N GLY A 174 -10.28 3.81 -17.38
CA GLY A 174 -10.15 4.85 -18.40
C GLY A 174 -10.88 6.17 -18.12
N ALA A 175 -11.60 6.32 -17.00
CA ALA A 175 -12.35 7.53 -16.65
C ALA A 175 -11.46 8.76 -16.39
N GLY A 176 -10.13 8.63 -16.51
CA GLY A 176 -9.20 9.75 -16.64
C GLY A 176 -8.97 10.24 -18.07
N ALA A 177 -9.47 9.58 -19.13
CA ALA A 177 -9.00 9.82 -20.49
C ALA A 177 -10.01 9.59 -21.63
N VAL A 178 -11.29 10.01 -21.54
CA VAL A 178 -12.09 10.22 -22.76
C VAL A 178 -13.10 11.36 -22.61
N VAL A 179 -12.74 12.56 -23.08
CA VAL A 179 -13.74 13.52 -23.59
C VAL A 179 -14.33 12.86 -24.85
N ARG A 180 -15.56 12.37 -24.76
CA ARG A 180 -16.29 11.88 -25.94
C ARG A 180 -16.59 13.05 -26.86
N VAL A 181 -15.77 13.25 -27.89
CA VAL A 181 -16.18 14.04 -29.06
C VAL A 181 -17.20 13.22 -29.83
N VAL A 182 -18.49 13.42 -29.51
CA VAL A 182 -19.59 12.91 -30.32
C VAL A 182 -19.60 13.68 -31.63
N ARG A 183 -18.97 13.15 -32.68
CA ARG A 183 -19.18 13.66 -34.04
C ARG A 183 -20.57 13.21 -34.50
N ARG A 184 -21.48 14.18 -34.67
CA ARG A 184 -22.79 13.94 -35.29
C ARG A 184 -22.58 13.45 -36.74
N PRO A 185 -23.30 12.41 -37.20
CA PRO A 185 -23.27 12.04 -38.60
C PRO A 185 -23.99 13.11 -39.43
N THR A 186 -23.29 13.68 -40.41
CA THR A 186 -23.88 14.49 -41.47
C THR A 186 -24.77 13.63 -42.35
N ARG A 187 -26.06 13.97 -42.41
CA ARG A 187 -27.03 13.32 -43.31
C ARG A 187 -26.72 13.71 -44.76
N VAL A 188 -26.12 12.80 -45.51
CA VAL A 188 -26.06 12.91 -46.99
C VAL A 188 -27.43 12.49 -47.53
N LYS A 189 -28.18 13.42 -48.13
CA LYS A 189 -29.33 13.08 -48.98
C LYS A 189 -28.77 12.67 -50.35
N SER A 190 -28.82 11.38 -50.67
CA SER A 190 -28.68 10.92 -52.06
C SER A 190 -30.07 10.85 -52.72
N SER A 191 -30.06 11.13 -54.01
CA SER A 191 -31.15 11.32 -54.95
C SER A 191 -32.03 10.09 -55.20
N GLY A 192 -33.31 10.32 -55.52
CA GLY A 192 -34.16 9.34 -56.18
C GLY A 192 -35.22 10.05 -57.01
N GLY A 193 -35.06 10.03 -58.34
CA GLY A 193 -36.06 10.48 -59.29
C GLY A 193 -37.19 9.47 -59.45
N LEU A 194 -38.36 9.96 -59.87
CA LEU A 194 -39.43 9.13 -60.42
C LEU A 194 -40.31 9.93 -61.38
N PHE A 195 -40.64 9.25 -62.47
CA PHE A 195 -41.37 9.62 -63.67
C PHE A 195 -42.83 10.08 -63.45
N GLY A 196 -43.33 10.85 -64.43
CA GLY A 196 -44.75 11.07 -64.75
C GLY A 196 -44.93 12.50 -65.29
N GLY A 197 -45.43 12.81 -66.48
CA GLY A 197 -46.25 12.06 -67.44
C GLY A 197 -47.42 12.96 -67.88
N LEU A 198 -47.36 13.48 -69.12
CA LEU A 198 -48.44 13.85 -70.05
C LEU A 198 -49.49 14.97 -69.75
N PHE A 199 -49.87 15.63 -70.87
CA PHE A 199 -51.03 16.51 -71.20
C PHE A 199 -51.00 17.94 -70.61
N GLY A 200 -51.34 19.03 -71.29
CA GLY A 200 -51.91 19.33 -72.61
C GLY A 200 -52.47 20.77 -72.55
N GLY A 201 -52.50 21.50 -73.68
CA GLY A 201 -53.13 22.83 -73.81
C GLY A 201 -52.22 23.92 -74.32
#